data_AF-A0AAN5YYP8-F1
#
_entry.id   AF-A0AAN5YYP8-F1
#
_cell.length_a   1.000
_cell.length_b   1.000
_cell.length_c   1.000
_cell.angle_alpha   90.00
_cell.angle_beta   90.00
_cell.angle_gamma   90.00
#
_symmetry.space_group_name_H-M   'P 1'
#
loop_
_entity.id
_entity.type
_entity.pdbx_description
1 polymer ?
#
loop_
_entity_poly.entity_id
_entity_poly.type
_entity_poly.pdbx_seq_one_letter_code
_entity_poly.pdbx_strand_id
1 'polypeptide(L)'
;MSKGTVTQSSSRLLCANNDDRPQSKDLQDLFSALLASLLPLVPHRVRFIKMEHTFLAEDAIRNLGNLKLTQSNRMPDPNNPLGTVVSTSTTTFSMNQATARNLCQQFVDARYIESADGKPDQLFKLGGVWRPTSKGITIFDWFCQSNGLYQEQMSELQCLIHGPLLYLERDSKTDVCHVDRATTEVVFCRLIGVDGRGKKGHLSEGAVGIRMQPERKINNRTYHDTFTGSSVAEWLRDNTTCVDLREAVNMATHFVHYNLIESVNADLVYMNQFAACKLFQPTPVAIYQLSERGQDLVETSSSSRGSSQGKTDSSSAKGGVNESNRHKLEKILLDPTLRLLFRENLRETYCEEGLAFYEQVDVIIRDAKSLLESENKETEMNELLSTSHVIFNTFLAPGSPREVNVNHKIRSSLMQRMTQAQSLDATVADTLKEVTSLLETAHDAVFKLMATDSVPKFLNNPAAESRLVQAGVR
;
A
#
# COMPACT_ATOMS: atom_id res chain seq x y z
N MET A 1 15.66 -11.39 -38.71
CA MET A 1 16.27 -10.85 -37.47
C MET A 1 15.91 -11.81 -36.34
N SER A 2 16.91 -12.50 -35.79
CA SER A 2 16.73 -13.41 -34.65
C SER A 2 16.24 -12.60 -33.44
N LYS A 3 15.03 -12.90 -32.94
CA LYS A 3 14.61 -12.42 -31.61
C LYS A 3 15.46 -13.15 -30.59
N GLY A 4 16.53 -12.50 -30.14
CA GLY A 4 17.35 -13.02 -29.05
C GLY A 4 16.53 -13.00 -27.76
N THR A 5 16.08 -14.16 -27.31
CA THR A 5 15.47 -14.31 -25.98
C THR A 5 16.59 -14.35 -24.95
N VAL A 6 16.76 -13.27 -24.17
CA VAL A 6 17.66 -13.27 -23.01
C VAL A 6 16.85 -13.74 -21.80
N THR A 7 17.17 -14.93 -21.29
CA THR A 7 16.60 -15.45 -20.05
C THR A 7 17.50 -15.05 -18.88
N GLN A 8 17.01 -14.18 -18.01
CA GLN A 8 17.66 -13.83 -16.74
C GLN A 8 16.82 -14.38 -15.58
N SER A 9 17.41 -15.22 -14.75
CA SER A 9 16.76 -15.79 -13.56
C SER A 9 16.95 -14.84 -12.37
N SER A 10 15.87 -14.29 -11.83
CA SER A 10 15.88 -13.48 -10.60
C SER A 10 15.01 -14.15 -9.54
N SER A 11 15.60 -14.52 -8.41
CA SER A 11 14.94 -15.18 -7.27
C SER A 11 14.32 -14.20 -6.26
N ARG A 12 14.41 -12.89 -6.52
CA ARG A 12 14.13 -11.83 -5.54
C ARG A 12 12.69 -11.75 -5.04
N LEU A 13 11.72 -12.12 -5.86
CA LEU A 13 10.28 -11.95 -5.54
C LEU A 13 9.74 -12.98 -4.53
N LEU A 14 10.58 -13.93 -4.09
CA LEU A 14 10.23 -14.93 -3.09
C LEU A 14 11.17 -14.87 -1.88
N CYS A 15 11.69 -13.68 -1.56
CA CYS A 15 12.41 -13.48 -0.30
C CYS A 15 11.40 -13.57 0.85
N ALA A 16 11.27 -14.77 1.41
CA ALA A 16 10.50 -14.99 2.61
C ALA A 16 11.23 -14.37 3.81
N ASN A 17 10.50 -13.67 4.67
CA ASN A 17 10.97 -13.33 6.01
C ASN A 17 11.19 -14.62 6.83
N ASN A 18 11.76 -14.49 8.04
CA ASN A 18 12.03 -15.61 8.96
C ASN A 18 10.83 -16.54 9.25
N ASP A 19 9.61 -16.14 8.90
CA ASP A 19 8.33 -16.85 9.06
C ASP A 19 7.81 -17.55 7.77
N ASP A 20 8.64 -17.74 6.72
CA ASP A 20 8.23 -18.30 5.41
C ASP A 20 7.18 -17.46 4.65
N ARG A 21 7.03 -16.17 5.00
CA ARG A 21 6.07 -15.25 4.39
C ARG A 21 6.75 -14.27 3.45
N PRO A 22 6.24 -14.08 2.22
CA PRO A 22 6.73 -13.04 1.32
C PRO A 22 6.51 -11.65 1.94
N GLN A 23 7.32 -10.69 1.52
CA GLN A 23 7.10 -9.29 1.89
C GLN A 23 5.73 -8.81 1.39
N SER A 24 5.14 -7.82 2.07
CA SER A 24 3.81 -7.31 1.77
C SER A 24 3.68 -6.86 0.31
N LYS A 25 4.71 -6.21 -0.24
CA LYS A 25 4.74 -5.79 -1.64
C LYS A 25 4.77 -6.98 -2.60
N ASP A 26 5.63 -7.96 -2.34
CA ASP A 26 5.71 -9.17 -3.16
C ASP A 26 4.40 -9.96 -3.14
N LEU A 27 3.73 -10.04 -1.98
CA LEU A 27 2.42 -10.67 -1.85
C LEU A 27 1.36 -9.96 -2.70
N GLN A 28 1.35 -8.62 -2.70
CA GLN A 28 0.45 -7.80 -3.52
C GLN A 28 0.72 -7.98 -5.02
N ASP A 29 1.99 -7.99 -5.43
CA ASP A 29 2.39 -8.17 -6.83
C ASP A 29 2.08 -9.58 -7.33
N LEU A 30 2.34 -10.62 -6.53
CA LEU A 30 1.99 -12.01 -6.84
C LEU A 30 0.47 -12.20 -6.95
N PHE A 31 -0.31 -11.62 -6.03
CA PHE A 31 -1.76 -11.63 -6.09
C PHE A 31 -2.27 -10.94 -7.36
N SER A 32 -1.73 -9.77 -7.68
CA SER A 32 -2.13 -8.98 -8.84
C SER A 32 -1.78 -9.68 -10.16
N ALA A 33 -0.60 -10.30 -10.23
CA ALA A 33 -0.20 -11.12 -11.36
C ALA A 33 -1.10 -12.36 -11.53
N LEU A 34 -1.48 -13.01 -10.42
CA LEU A 34 -2.46 -14.10 -10.45
C LEU A 34 -3.80 -13.60 -11.01
N LEU A 35 -4.32 -12.48 -10.48
CA LEU A 35 -5.61 -11.96 -10.92
C LEU A 35 -5.57 -11.59 -12.41
N ALA A 36 -4.52 -10.94 -12.88
CA ALA A 36 -4.29 -10.66 -14.29
C ALA A 36 -4.30 -11.94 -15.15
N SER A 37 -3.71 -13.04 -14.68
CA SER A 37 -3.68 -14.32 -15.39
C SER A 37 -5.03 -15.05 -15.41
N LEU A 38 -5.92 -14.73 -14.47
CA LEU A 38 -7.26 -15.32 -14.36
C LEU A 38 -8.32 -14.55 -15.15
N LEU A 39 -8.00 -13.36 -15.68
CA LEU A 39 -8.94 -12.56 -16.46
C LEU A 39 -9.22 -13.20 -17.84
N PRO A 40 -10.46 -13.10 -18.35
CA PRO A 40 -11.63 -12.54 -17.67
C PRO A 40 -12.20 -13.47 -16.59
N LEU A 41 -12.61 -12.91 -15.45
CA LEU A 41 -13.33 -13.66 -14.42
C LEU A 41 -14.73 -14.01 -14.89
N VAL A 42 -15.09 -15.29 -14.79
CA VAL A 42 -16.36 -15.83 -15.28
C VAL A 42 -17.30 -16.16 -14.13
N PRO A 43 -18.62 -16.18 -14.37
CA PRO A 43 -19.55 -16.55 -13.33
C PRO A 43 -19.60 -18.06 -13.06
N HIS A 44 -19.68 -18.42 -11.78
CA HIS A 44 -19.88 -19.80 -11.33
C HIS A 44 -21.15 -19.92 -10.48
N ARG A 45 -21.74 -21.12 -10.43
CA ARG A 45 -22.90 -21.39 -9.58
C ARG A 45 -22.47 -21.92 -8.23
N VAL A 46 -22.95 -21.27 -7.18
CA VAL A 46 -22.65 -21.60 -5.78
C VAL A 46 -23.98 -21.66 -5.03
N ARG A 47 -24.31 -22.84 -4.46
CA ARG A 47 -25.59 -23.08 -3.77
C ARG A 47 -26.81 -22.59 -4.57
N PHE A 48 -26.84 -22.95 -5.86
CA PHE A 48 -27.87 -22.58 -6.85
C PHE A 48 -27.90 -21.11 -7.29
N ILE A 49 -27.10 -20.23 -6.68
CA ILE A 49 -26.98 -18.81 -7.02
C ILE A 49 -25.82 -18.64 -8.01
N LYS A 50 -26.04 -17.88 -9.09
CA LYS A 50 -24.99 -17.50 -10.03
C LYS A 50 -24.22 -16.31 -9.43
N MET A 51 -22.91 -16.45 -9.29
CA MET A 51 -22.04 -15.39 -8.77
C MET A 51 -21.11 -14.93 -9.87
N GLU A 52 -21.11 -13.62 -10.13
CA GLU A 52 -20.26 -12.97 -11.13
C GLU A 52 -18.85 -12.73 -10.59
N HIS A 53 -17.89 -12.52 -11.51
CA HIS A 53 -16.48 -12.22 -11.20
C HIS A 53 -15.82 -13.23 -10.25
N THR A 54 -15.90 -14.51 -10.59
CA THR A 54 -15.38 -15.62 -9.77
C THR A 54 -14.34 -16.47 -10.51
N PHE A 55 -13.59 -17.27 -9.76
CA PHE A 55 -12.65 -18.26 -10.29
C PHE A 55 -12.62 -19.54 -9.42
N LEU A 56 -12.14 -20.64 -9.99
CA LEU A 56 -11.99 -21.92 -9.27
C LEU A 56 -10.64 -21.99 -8.54
N ALA A 57 -10.63 -22.68 -7.38
CA ALA A 57 -9.41 -22.91 -6.62
C ALA A 57 -8.30 -23.58 -7.44
N GLU A 58 -8.68 -24.53 -8.29
CA GLU A 58 -7.78 -25.29 -9.17
C GLU A 58 -7.15 -24.40 -10.23
N ASP A 59 -7.90 -23.44 -10.77
CA ASP A 59 -7.41 -22.51 -11.77
C ASP A 59 -6.38 -21.55 -11.16
N ALA A 60 -6.64 -21.07 -9.93
CA ALA A 60 -5.67 -20.25 -9.21
C ALA A 60 -4.37 -21.00 -8.95
N ILE A 61 -4.44 -22.24 -8.43
CA ILE A 61 -3.26 -23.07 -8.18
C ILE A 61 -2.50 -23.35 -9.48
N ARG A 62 -3.20 -23.68 -10.57
CA ARG A 62 -2.59 -23.99 -11.86
C ARG A 62 -1.86 -22.77 -12.45
N ASN A 63 -2.45 -21.58 -12.35
CA ASN A 63 -1.83 -20.35 -12.82
C ASN A 63 -0.63 -19.94 -11.97
N LEU A 64 -0.73 -20.03 -10.64
CA LEU A 64 0.42 -19.79 -9.75
C LEU A 64 1.60 -20.73 -10.05
N GLY A 65 1.31 -22.00 -10.39
CA GLY A 65 2.35 -22.98 -10.73
C GLY A 65 3.20 -22.60 -11.96
N ASN A 66 2.66 -21.81 -12.89
CA ASN A 66 3.33 -21.34 -14.10
C ASN A 66 3.01 -19.86 -14.38
N LEU A 67 3.18 -19.01 -13.37
CA LEU A 67 2.77 -17.61 -13.45
C LEU A 67 3.70 -16.85 -14.40
N LYS A 68 3.12 -16.15 -15.39
CA LYS A 68 3.87 -15.35 -16.35
C LYS A 68 3.48 -13.89 -16.23
N LEU A 69 4.41 -13.09 -15.72
CA LEU A 69 4.26 -11.65 -15.71
C LEU A 69 4.95 -11.08 -16.96
N THR A 70 4.19 -10.37 -17.80
CA THR A 70 4.72 -9.77 -19.01
C THR A 70 4.75 -8.25 -18.86
N GLN A 71 5.95 -7.68 -18.95
CA GLN A 71 6.17 -6.24 -18.90
C GLN A 71 6.69 -5.75 -20.26
N SER A 72 6.09 -4.69 -20.79
CA SER A 72 6.59 -4.03 -22.00
C SER A 72 7.51 -2.87 -21.61
N ASN A 73 8.77 -2.95 -22.04
CA ASN A 73 9.77 -1.90 -21.89
C ASN A 73 9.95 -1.20 -23.22
N ARG A 74 9.79 0.13 -23.24
CA ARG A 74 10.03 0.96 -24.42
C ARG A 74 11.37 1.63 -24.28
N MET A 75 12.24 1.42 -25.26
CA MET A 75 13.56 2.03 -25.32
C MET A 75 13.74 2.70 -26.68
N PRO A 76 14.46 3.84 -26.78
CA PRO A 76 14.79 4.39 -28.09
C PRO A 76 15.66 3.41 -28.88
N ASP A 77 15.43 3.31 -30.18
CA ASP A 77 16.22 2.44 -31.05
C ASP A 77 17.68 2.96 -31.11
N PRO A 78 18.68 2.15 -30.72
CA PRO A 78 20.09 2.55 -30.77
C PRO A 78 20.58 2.88 -32.19
N ASN A 79 19.90 2.38 -33.23
CA ASN A 79 20.23 2.65 -34.63
C ASN A 79 19.36 3.75 -35.25
N ASN A 80 18.27 4.16 -34.59
CA ASN A 80 17.38 5.21 -35.05
C ASN A 80 16.84 6.02 -33.86
N PRO A 81 17.38 7.22 -33.57
CA PRO A 81 16.97 8.05 -32.44
C PRO A 81 15.48 8.47 -32.44
N LEU A 82 14.78 8.37 -33.58
CA LEU A 82 13.35 8.63 -33.72
C LEU A 82 12.48 7.36 -33.59
N GLY A 83 13.10 6.18 -33.60
CA GLY A 83 12.44 4.88 -33.45
C GLY A 83 12.31 4.47 -31.99
N THR A 84 11.24 3.73 -31.66
CA THR A 84 11.07 3.11 -30.34
C THR A 84 11.12 1.59 -30.49
N VAL A 85 12.07 0.95 -29.81
CA VAL A 85 12.12 -0.51 -29.64
C VAL A 85 11.26 -0.86 -28.44
N VAL A 86 10.24 -1.70 -28.67
CA VAL A 86 9.47 -2.30 -27.58
C VAL A 86 10.06 -3.67 -27.29
N SER A 87 10.71 -3.80 -26.14
CA SER A 87 11.15 -5.08 -25.58
C SER A 87 10.07 -5.61 -24.64
N THR A 88 9.72 -6.88 -24.76
CA THR A 88 8.77 -7.52 -23.86
C THR A 88 9.54 -8.47 -22.94
N SER A 89 9.62 -8.12 -21.66
CA SER A 89 10.23 -8.96 -20.62
C SER A 89 9.14 -9.81 -19.98
N THR A 90 9.22 -11.13 -20.15
CA THR A 90 8.32 -12.07 -19.47
C THR A 90 9.05 -12.76 -18.33
N THR A 91 8.67 -12.43 -17.09
CA THR A 91 9.15 -13.12 -15.89
C THR A 91 8.24 -14.30 -15.62
N THR A 92 8.80 -15.51 -15.61
CA THR A 92 8.04 -16.74 -15.31
C THR A 92 8.39 -17.22 -13.90
N PHE A 93 7.39 -17.35 -13.05
CA PHE A 93 7.50 -18.00 -11.75
C PHE A 93 7.02 -19.43 -11.88
N SER A 94 7.82 -20.36 -11.38
CA SER A 94 7.41 -21.74 -11.20
C SER A 94 7.38 -22.05 -9.71
N MET A 95 6.27 -22.62 -9.27
CA MET A 95 6.14 -23.10 -7.89
C MET A 95 5.36 -24.41 -7.89
N ASN A 96 5.63 -25.24 -6.88
CA ASN A 96 4.90 -26.49 -6.73
C ASN A 96 3.47 -26.24 -6.21
N GLN A 97 2.62 -27.26 -6.32
CA GLN A 97 1.21 -27.16 -5.94
C GLN A 97 1.00 -26.84 -4.45
N ALA A 98 1.91 -27.29 -3.57
CA ALA A 98 1.82 -27.03 -2.14
C ALA A 98 2.12 -25.56 -1.82
N THR A 99 3.18 -25.01 -2.42
CA THR A 99 3.53 -23.58 -2.32
C THR A 99 2.43 -22.70 -2.88
N ALA A 100 1.87 -23.04 -4.05
CA ALA A 100 0.73 -22.31 -4.62
C ALA A 100 -0.50 -22.32 -3.69
N ARG A 101 -0.78 -23.46 -3.05
CA ARG A 101 -1.87 -23.56 -2.06
C ARG A 101 -1.61 -22.69 -0.82
N ASN A 102 -0.39 -22.71 -0.31
CA ASN A 102 0.00 -21.87 0.84
C ASN A 102 -0.11 -20.38 0.48
N LEU A 103 0.29 -19.99 -0.73
CA LEU A 103 0.17 -18.61 -1.20
C LEU A 103 -1.31 -18.20 -1.35
N CYS A 104 -2.18 -19.07 -1.87
CA CYS A 104 -3.62 -18.83 -1.86
C CYS A 104 -4.17 -18.67 -0.44
N GLN A 105 -3.70 -19.45 0.54
CA GLN A 105 -4.08 -19.25 1.94
C GLN A 105 -3.66 -17.86 2.44
N GLN A 106 -2.45 -17.41 2.11
CA GLN A 106 -2.00 -16.05 2.47
C GLN A 106 -2.86 -14.97 1.81
N PHE A 107 -3.34 -15.16 0.59
CA PHE A 107 -4.30 -14.23 -0.04
C PHE A 107 -5.65 -14.19 0.69
N VAL A 108 -6.09 -15.30 1.28
CA VAL A 108 -7.28 -15.32 2.14
C VAL A 108 -7.01 -14.61 3.46
N ASP A 109 -5.87 -14.89 4.10
CA ASP A 109 -5.47 -14.27 5.37
C ASP A 109 -5.33 -12.74 5.22
N ALA A 110 -4.80 -12.28 4.08
CA ALA A 110 -4.69 -10.88 3.70
C ALA A 110 -5.99 -10.25 3.21
N ARG A 111 -7.08 -11.03 3.11
CA ARG A 111 -8.40 -10.59 2.62
C ARG A 111 -8.36 -10.03 1.20
N TYR A 112 -7.51 -10.59 0.32
CA TYR A 112 -7.50 -10.24 -1.10
C TYR A 112 -8.56 -11.03 -1.88
N ILE A 113 -8.85 -12.25 -1.42
CA ILE A 113 -9.88 -13.13 -1.96
C ILE A 113 -10.79 -13.62 -0.85
N GLU A 114 -12.02 -13.97 -1.21
CA GLU A 114 -12.98 -14.59 -0.31
C GLU A 114 -13.75 -15.71 -1.00
N SER A 115 -14.30 -16.61 -0.18
CA SER A 115 -15.17 -17.66 -0.71
C SER A 115 -16.46 -17.03 -1.23
N ALA A 116 -16.87 -17.45 -2.43
CA ALA A 116 -18.13 -17.03 -3.02
C ALA A 116 -19.35 -17.40 -2.13
N ASP A 117 -19.22 -18.39 -1.24
CA ASP A 117 -20.23 -18.72 -0.22
C ASP A 117 -20.48 -17.59 0.82
N GLY A 118 -19.70 -16.51 0.83
CA GLY A 118 -19.92 -15.31 1.66
C GLY A 118 -19.49 -15.44 3.13
N LYS A 119 -18.78 -16.51 3.49
CA LYS A 119 -18.28 -16.73 4.86
C LYS A 119 -16.83 -16.24 4.97
N PRO A 120 -16.55 -15.22 5.81
CA PRO A 120 -15.20 -14.72 6.05
C PRO A 120 -14.33 -15.78 6.76
N ASP A 121 -13.01 -15.64 6.62
CA ASP A 121 -11.99 -16.42 7.35
C ASP A 121 -12.12 -17.95 7.23
N GLN A 122 -12.13 -18.43 5.99
CA GLN A 122 -12.03 -19.85 5.71
C GLN A 122 -10.61 -20.26 5.30
N LEU A 123 -10.24 -21.49 5.63
CA LEU A 123 -9.15 -22.16 4.95
C LEU A 123 -9.42 -22.20 3.44
N PHE A 124 -8.37 -22.03 2.64
CA PHE A 124 -8.42 -22.17 1.20
C PHE A 124 -8.72 -23.63 0.83
N LYS A 125 -9.99 -23.87 0.46
CA LYS A 125 -10.51 -25.19 0.08
C LYS A 125 -10.36 -25.44 -1.42
N LEU A 126 -9.84 -26.64 -1.73
CA LEU A 126 -9.92 -27.22 -3.08
C LEU A 126 -11.38 -27.48 -3.45
N GLY A 127 -11.72 -27.33 -4.74
CA GLY A 127 -13.08 -27.36 -5.26
C GLY A 127 -13.92 -26.14 -4.89
N GLY A 128 -13.34 -25.15 -4.20
CA GLY A 128 -14.01 -23.92 -3.82
C GLY A 128 -14.11 -22.94 -4.98
N VAL A 129 -15.19 -22.16 -4.98
CA VAL A 129 -15.36 -20.99 -5.85
C VAL A 129 -14.97 -19.75 -5.05
N TRP A 130 -14.11 -18.92 -5.64
CA TRP A 130 -13.50 -17.76 -5.00
C TRP A 130 -13.74 -16.51 -5.83
N ARG A 131 -13.67 -15.35 -5.18
CA ARG A 131 -13.74 -14.03 -5.83
C ARG A 131 -12.79 -13.05 -5.16
N PRO A 132 -12.28 -12.04 -5.88
CA PRO A 132 -11.52 -10.97 -5.25
C PRO A 132 -12.43 -10.14 -4.32
N THR A 133 -11.88 -9.67 -3.22
CA THR A 133 -12.55 -8.71 -2.33
C THR A 133 -12.40 -7.29 -2.87
N SER A 134 -13.11 -6.31 -2.30
CA SER A 134 -12.88 -4.88 -2.56
C SER A 134 -11.40 -4.52 -2.47
N LYS A 135 -10.76 -4.91 -1.36
CA LYS A 135 -9.33 -4.69 -1.11
C LYS A 135 -8.43 -5.33 -2.17
N GLY A 136 -8.71 -6.59 -2.52
CA GLY A 136 -7.98 -7.27 -3.59
C GLY A 136 -8.07 -6.51 -4.90
N ILE A 137 -9.27 -6.07 -5.28
CA ILE A 137 -9.47 -5.28 -6.50
C ILE A 137 -8.71 -3.96 -6.43
N THR A 138 -8.72 -3.24 -5.31
CA THR A 138 -7.95 -1.98 -5.16
C THR A 138 -6.44 -2.21 -5.32
N ILE A 139 -5.89 -3.28 -4.72
CA ILE A 139 -4.48 -3.64 -4.86
C ILE A 139 -4.14 -3.96 -6.31
N PHE A 140 -5.02 -4.70 -6.98
CA PHE A 140 -4.85 -5.03 -8.39
C PHE A 140 -4.95 -3.79 -9.31
N ASP A 141 -5.85 -2.87 -9.02
CA ASP A 141 -5.95 -1.59 -9.72
C ASP A 141 -4.65 -0.78 -9.58
N TRP A 142 -4.09 -0.69 -8.36
CA TRP A 142 -2.79 -0.06 -8.14
C TRP A 142 -1.66 -0.74 -8.92
N PHE A 143 -1.69 -2.07 -9.02
CA PHE A 143 -0.73 -2.84 -9.81
C PHE A 143 -0.87 -2.57 -11.31
N CYS A 144 -2.10 -2.54 -11.83
CA CYS A 144 -2.38 -2.22 -13.23
C CYS A 144 -1.90 -0.82 -13.59
N GLN A 145 -2.19 0.19 -12.76
CA GLN A 145 -1.72 1.56 -12.93
C GLN A 145 -0.19 1.62 -12.88
N SER A 146 0.43 0.95 -11.92
CA SER A 146 1.89 0.94 -11.75
C SER A 146 2.64 0.28 -12.90
N ASN A 147 2.01 -0.71 -13.56
CA ASN A 147 2.63 -1.47 -14.66
C ASN A 147 2.10 -1.08 -16.04
N GLY A 148 1.19 -0.12 -16.15
CA GLY A 148 0.60 0.28 -17.42
C GLY A 148 -0.23 -0.81 -18.09
N LEU A 149 -0.82 -1.71 -17.29
CA LEU A 149 -1.61 -2.83 -17.80
C LEU A 149 -3.03 -2.36 -18.04
N TYR A 150 -3.47 -2.41 -19.30
CA TYR A 150 -4.86 -2.23 -19.66
C TYR A 150 -5.58 -3.58 -19.65
N GLN A 151 -6.68 -3.67 -18.92
CA GLN A 151 -7.49 -4.88 -18.82
C GLN A 151 -8.96 -4.51 -19.04
N GLU A 152 -9.64 -5.15 -20.00
CA GLU A 152 -10.99 -4.76 -20.40
C GLU A 152 -12.00 -4.88 -19.25
N GLN A 153 -11.87 -5.89 -18.39
CA GLN A 153 -12.75 -6.10 -17.24
C GLN A 153 -12.42 -5.20 -16.03
N MET A 154 -11.37 -4.35 -16.08
CA MET A 154 -11.01 -3.50 -14.93
C MET A 154 -12.13 -2.55 -14.55
N SER A 155 -12.81 -1.95 -15.52
CA SER A 155 -13.90 -1.00 -15.27
C SER A 155 -15.08 -1.67 -14.55
N GLU A 156 -15.40 -2.92 -14.87
CA GLU A 156 -16.42 -3.71 -14.18
C GLU A 156 -15.99 -4.04 -12.74
N LEU A 157 -14.73 -4.42 -12.54
CA LEU A 157 -14.20 -4.74 -11.22
C LEU A 157 -14.10 -3.50 -10.31
N GLN A 158 -13.75 -2.33 -10.85
CA GLN A 158 -13.69 -1.07 -10.10
C GLN A 158 -15.04 -0.71 -9.47
N CYS A 159 -16.16 -1.07 -10.10
CA CYS A 159 -17.51 -0.89 -9.54
C CYS A 159 -17.76 -1.74 -8.27
N LEU A 160 -16.93 -2.74 -7.99
CA LEU A 160 -17.02 -3.60 -6.80
C LEU A 160 -16.14 -3.10 -5.64
N ILE A 161 -15.43 -1.98 -5.81
CA ILE A 161 -14.63 -1.37 -4.75
C ILE A 161 -15.56 -0.60 -3.79
N HIS A 162 -15.52 -0.99 -2.52
CA HIS A 162 -16.27 -0.38 -1.43
C HIS A 162 -15.31 0.49 -0.62
N GLY A 163 -15.23 1.79 -0.94
CA GLY A 163 -14.46 2.77 -0.19
C GLY A 163 -12.95 2.79 -0.45
N PRO A 164 -12.24 3.79 0.10
CA PRO A 164 -10.79 3.92 -0.05
C PRO A 164 -10.05 2.92 0.85
N LEU A 165 -9.03 2.26 0.30
CA LEU A 165 -8.11 1.40 1.05
C LEU A 165 -6.99 2.23 1.69
N LEU A 166 -6.87 2.17 3.03
CA LEU A 166 -5.84 2.90 3.75
C LEU A 166 -4.47 2.21 3.60
N TYR A 167 -3.51 2.92 3.00
CA TYR A 167 -2.13 2.45 2.91
C TYR A 167 -1.41 2.73 4.23
N LEU A 168 -0.98 1.68 4.94
CA LEU A 168 -0.12 1.79 6.11
C LEU A 168 1.34 1.86 5.67
N GLU A 169 2.08 2.87 6.14
CA GLU A 169 3.52 2.94 5.95
C GLU A 169 4.20 1.73 6.59
N ARG A 170 5.24 1.20 5.96
CA ARG A 170 6.00 0.06 6.45
C ARG A 170 7.48 0.37 6.48
N ASP A 171 8.18 -0.25 7.42
CA ASP A 171 9.63 -0.23 7.44
C ASP A 171 10.17 -1.10 6.29
N SER A 172 11.05 -0.52 5.46
CA SER A 172 11.52 -1.18 4.22
C SER A 172 12.40 -2.40 4.44
N LYS A 173 12.93 -2.62 5.66
CA LYS A 173 13.79 -3.75 5.99
C LYS A 173 13.04 -4.87 6.70
N THR A 174 12.16 -4.52 7.62
CA THR A 174 11.43 -5.45 8.47
C THR A 174 10.03 -5.77 7.94
N ASP A 175 9.52 -4.98 7.00
CA ASP A 175 8.16 -5.06 6.43
C ASP A 175 7.04 -4.89 7.47
N VAL A 176 7.36 -4.34 8.65
CA VAL A 176 6.40 -4.10 9.72
C VAL A 176 5.70 -2.75 9.50
N CYS A 177 4.38 -2.72 9.67
CA CYS A 177 3.61 -1.47 9.65
C CYS A 177 4.12 -0.50 10.73
N HIS A 178 4.38 0.74 10.34
CA HIS A 178 4.63 1.83 11.28
C HIS A 178 3.36 2.10 12.09
N VAL A 179 3.50 2.09 13.41
CA VAL A 179 2.41 2.40 14.34
C VAL A 179 2.92 3.41 15.36
N ASP A 180 2.55 4.67 15.16
CA ASP A 180 2.74 5.75 16.12
C ASP A 180 1.37 6.28 16.59
N ARG A 181 1.39 7.25 17.50
CA ARG A 181 0.16 7.84 18.03
C ARG A 181 -0.70 8.47 16.92
N ALA A 182 -0.10 9.28 16.06
CA ALA A 182 -0.84 10.05 15.06
C ALA A 182 -1.43 9.15 13.97
N THR A 183 -0.67 8.16 13.46
CA THR A 183 -1.16 7.11 12.55
C THR A 183 -2.30 6.34 13.20
N THR A 184 -2.17 5.97 14.48
CA THR A 184 -3.22 5.25 15.20
C THR A 184 -4.50 6.09 15.30
N GLU A 185 -4.39 7.37 15.62
CA GLU A 185 -5.52 8.31 15.68
C GLU A 185 -6.20 8.45 14.30
N VAL A 186 -5.42 8.55 13.21
CA VAL A 186 -5.91 8.60 11.82
C VAL A 186 -6.66 7.32 11.42
N VAL A 187 -6.12 6.14 11.73
CA VAL A 187 -6.76 4.85 11.45
C VAL A 187 -8.04 4.73 12.28
N PHE A 188 -7.99 5.15 13.55
CA PHE A 188 -9.13 5.10 14.46
C PHE A 188 -10.30 5.98 14.00
N CYS A 189 -10.02 7.21 13.54
CA CYS A 189 -11.06 8.08 12.98
C CYS A 189 -11.76 7.45 11.76
N ARG A 190 -11.01 6.75 10.89
CA ARG A 190 -11.60 6.00 9.77
C ARG A 190 -12.40 4.77 10.24
N LEU A 191 -11.90 4.06 11.25
CA LEU A 191 -12.56 2.90 11.86
C LEU A 191 -13.94 3.29 12.39
N ILE A 192 -14.04 4.37 13.15
CA ILE A 192 -15.32 4.83 13.69
C ILE A 192 -16.20 5.40 12.57
N GLY A 193 -15.59 6.04 11.58
CA GLY A 193 -16.26 6.65 10.44
C GLY A 193 -17.08 7.88 10.82
N VAL A 194 -17.63 8.56 9.81
CA VAL A 194 -18.53 9.71 9.99
C VAL A 194 -19.91 9.27 10.53
N ASP A 195 -20.28 8.01 10.28
CA ASP A 195 -21.61 7.43 10.56
C ASP A 195 -21.65 6.47 11.78
N GLY A 196 -20.56 6.31 12.52
CA GLY A 196 -20.48 5.41 13.69
C GLY A 196 -21.56 5.63 14.76
N ARG A 197 -22.27 6.77 14.71
CA ARG A 197 -23.39 7.14 15.61
C ARG A 197 -24.78 7.20 14.94
N GLY A 198 -24.92 6.74 13.69
CA GLY A 198 -26.23 6.54 13.03
C GLY A 198 -26.99 7.82 12.62
N LYS A 199 -26.35 8.98 12.51
CA LYS A 199 -26.98 10.20 11.98
C LYS A 199 -26.67 10.34 10.48
N LYS A 200 -27.71 10.22 9.64
CA LYS A 200 -27.60 10.41 8.17
C LYS A 200 -27.02 11.79 7.82
N GLY A 201 -25.75 11.85 7.46
CA GLY A 201 -25.14 12.97 6.73
C GLY A 201 -25.28 12.79 5.23
N HIS A 202 -25.37 13.88 4.46
CA HIS A 202 -25.68 13.86 3.02
C HIS A 202 -24.46 13.73 2.10
N LEU A 203 -23.28 13.28 2.57
CA LEU A 203 -22.12 13.08 1.70
C LEU A 203 -21.45 11.70 1.89
N SER A 204 -21.43 10.98 0.77
CA SER A 204 -20.47 9.95 0.34
C SER A 204 -20.66 8.53 0.88
N GLU A 205 -21.39 7.75 0.10
CA GLU A 205 -21.17 6.30 -0.07
C GLU A 205 -19.67 6.01 -0.15
N GLY A 206 -19.12 5.18 0.73
CA GLY A 206 -17.76 4.69 0.58
C GLY A 206 -17.12 4.08 1.82
N ALA A 207 -16.98 4.82 2.92
CA ALA A 207 -16.25 4.33 4.09
C ALA A 207 -17.21 4.04 5.25
N VAL A 208 -17.81 2.84 5.25
CA VAL A 208 -18.61 2.36 6.37
C VAL A 208 -17.66 2.03 7.52
N GLY A 209 -17.63 2.90 8.54
CA GLY A 209 -16.98 2.58 9.81
C GLY A 209 -17.62 1.34 10.47
N ILE A 210 -17.02 0.86 11.55
CA ILE A 210 -17.62 -0.25 12.32
C ILE A 210 -19.01 0.13 12.82
N ARG A 211 -19.93 -0.83 12.76
CA ARG A 211 -21.26 -0.64 13.32
C ARG A 211 -21.19 -0.75 14.84
N MET A 212 -21.44 0.36 15.53
CA MET A 212 -21.54 0.40 16.99
C MET A 212 -22.92 0.02 17.46
N GLN A 213 -22.98 -0.68 18.60
CA GLN A 213 -24.21 -0.94 19.33
C GLN A 213 -24.42 0.19 20.37
N PRO A 214 -25.51 0.97 20.26
CA PRO A 214 -25.72 2.18 21.05
C PRO A 214 -25.97 1.91 22.53
N GLU A 215 -26.53 0.74 22.86
CA GLU A 215 -26.75 0.32 24.23
C GLU A 215 -26.52 -1.19 24.37
N ARG A 216 -25.69 -1.58 25.33
CA ARG A 216 -25.43 -2.97 25.69
C ARG A 216 -25.36 -3.13 27.20
N LYS A 217 -26.13 -4.07 27.76
CA LYS A 217 -26.10 -4.39 29.19
C LYS A 217 -25.18 -5.58 29.47
N ILE A 218 -24.18 -5.37 30.32
CA ILE A 218 -23.22 -6.40 30.75
C ILE A 218 -23.08 -6.29 32.26
N ASN A 219 -23.24 -7.40 32.99
CA ASN A 219 -23.11 -7.44 34.45
C ASN A 219 -23.91 -6.34 35.18
N ASN A 220 -25.17 -6.15 34.79
CA ASN A 220 -26.08 -5.09 35.30
C ASN A 220 -25.61 -3.64 35.11
N ARG A 221 -24.58 -3.40 34.29
CA ARG A 221 -24.19 -2.05 33.86
C ARG A 221 -24.55 -1.87 32.39
N THR A 222 -25.05 -0.68 32.06
CA THR A 222 -25.31 -0.27 30.68
C THR A 222 -24.06 0.42 30.13
N TYR A 223 -23.63 -0.01 28.95
CA TYR A 223 -22.54 0.58 28.18
C TYR A 223 -23.07 1.10 26.85
N HIS A 224 -22.48 2.16 26.33
CA HIS A 224 -22.89 2.83 25.10
C HIS A 224 -21.79 2.72 24.04
N ASP A 225 -22.19 2.86 22.76
CA ASP A 225 -21.29 2.84 21.61
C ASP A 225 -20.27 1.68 21.64
N THR A 226 -20.80 0.48 21.90
CA THR A 226 -19.99 -0.74 22.07
C THR A 226 -19.80 -1.50 20.76
N PHE A 227 -18.69 -2.21 20.63
CA PHE A 227 -18.38 -3.04 19.47
C PHE A 227 -17.52 -4.24 19.89
N THR A 228 -17.41 -5.26 19.03
CA THR A 228 -16.63 -6.47 19.33
C THR A 228 -15.20 -6.35 18.83
N GLY A 229 -14.27 -7.05 19.47
CA GLY A 229 -12.89 -7.14 18.98
C GLY A 229 -12.80 -7.74 17.57
N SER A 230 -13.66 -8.71 17.24
CA SER A 230 -13.72 -9.26 15.87
C SER A 230 -14.07 -8.20 14.83
N SER A 231 -15.04 -7.33 15.10
CA SER A 231 -15.47 -6.28 14.15
C SER A 231 -14.36 -5.28 13.84
N VAL A 232 -13.56 -4.93 14.85
CA VAL A 232 -12.39 -4.04 14.68
C VAL A 232 -11.31 -4.72 13.85
N ALA A 233 -10.99 -5.97 14.15
CA ALA A 233 -9.97 -6.73 13.43
C ALA A 233 -10.36 -6.99 11.96
N GLU A 234 -11.62 -7.32 11.70
CA GLU A 234 -12.18 -7.47 10.35
C GLU A 234 -12.11 -6.16 9.56
N TRP A 235 -12.55 -5.04 10.15
CA TRP A 235 -12.48 -3.74 9.49
C TRP A 235 -11.05 -3.35 9.14
N LEU A 236 -10.10 -3.56 10.05
CA LEU A 236 -8.68 -3.28 9.82
C LEU A 236 -8.13 -4.12 8.67
N ARG A 237 -8.47 -5.41 8.59
CA ARG A 237 -7.99 -6.27 7.49
C ARG A 237 -8.64 -5.90 6.15
N ASP A 238 -9.89 -5.46 6.14
CA ASP A 238 -10.63 -5.16 4.92
C ASP A 238 -10.36 -3.75 4.37
N ASN A 239 -10.08 -2.78 5.25
CA ASN A 239 -9.97 -1.35 4.88
C ASN A 239 -8.54 -0.80 5.00
N THR A 240 -7.55 -1.64 5.32
CA THR A 240 -6.13 -1.23 5.33
C THR A 240 -5.24 -2.24 4.58
N THR A 241 -4.00 -1.86 4.30
CA THR A 241 -2.99 -2.75 3.70
C THR A 241 -2.40 -3.80 4.64
N CYS A 242 -3.00 -4.06 5.81
CA CYS A 242 -2.61 -5.18 6.69
C CYS A 242 -2.64 -6.52 5.92
N VAL A 243 -1.62 -7.37 6.05
CA VAL A 243 -1.54 -8.65 5.33
C VAL A 243 -2.04 -9.84 6.14
N ASP A 244 -2.27 -9.67 7.44
CA ASP A 244 -2.81 -10.74 8.28
C ASP A 244 -3.54 -10.20 9.53
N LEU A 245 -4.03 -11.13 10.35
CA LEU A 245 -4.65 -10.82 11.65
C LEU A 245 -3.66 -10.25 12.66
N ARG A 246 -2.37 -10.61 12.60
CA ARG A 246 -1.36 -10.16 13.57
C ARG A 246 -1.13 -8.66 13.46
N GLU A 247 -1.04 -8.14 12.24
CA GLU A 247 -0.91 -6.70 11.99
C GLU A 247 -2.16 -5.92 12.41
N ALA A 248 -3.35 -6.46 12.13
CA ALA A 248 -4.60 -5.86 12.57
C ALA A 248 -4.70 -5.81 14.11
N VAL A 249 -4.33 -6.90 14.80
CA VAL A 249 -4.27 -6.93 16.27
C VAL A 249 -3.23 -5.97 16.82
N ASN A 250 -2.07 -5.84 16.17
CA ASN A 250 -1.05 -4.88 16.58
C ASN A 250 -1.59 -3.44 16.52
N MET A 251 -2.23 -3.05 15.40
CA MET A 251 -2.87 -1.74 15.29
C MET A 251 -3.99 -1.54 16.32
N ALA A 252 -4.89 -2.53 16.48
CA ALA A 252 -5.99 -2.45 17.43
C ALA A 252 -5.53 -2.38 18.90
N THR A 253 -4.40 -3.03 19.22
CA THR A 253 -3.76 -2.93 20.53
C THR A 253 -3.35 -1.48 20.84
N HIS A 254 -2.94 -0.71 19.84
CA HIS A 254 -2.59 0.70 20.02
C HIS A 254 -3.83 1.57 20.27
N PHE A 255 -5.02 1.20 19.80
CA PHE A 255 -6.27 1.88 20.19
C PHE A 255 -6.50 1.79 21.71
N VAL A 256 -6.20 0.64 22.31
CA VAL A 256 -6.29 0.46 23.77
C VAL A 256 -5.15 1.21 24.45
N HIS A 257 -3.92 1.09 23.95
CA HIS A 257 -2.73 1.72 24.53
C HIS A 257 -2.83 3.25 24.61
N TYR A 258 -3.34 3.89 23.55
CA TYR A 258 -3.54 5.35 23.51
C TYR A 258 -4.86 5.81 24.13
N ASN A 259 -5.57 4.90 24.81
CA ASN A 259 -6.84 5.17 25.47
C ASN A 259 -7.90 5.74 24.52
N LEU A 260 -8.02 5.19 23.32
CA LEU A 260 -9.10 5.51 22.36
C LEU A 260 -10.31 4.59 22.55
N ILE A 261 -10.07 3.37 23.02
CA ILE A 261 -11.10 2.38 23.36
C ILE A 261 -10.79 1.74 24.71
N GLU A 262 -11.83 1.29 25.39
CA GLU A 262 -11.76 0.63 26.70
C GLU A 262 -12.36 -0.77 26.64
N SER A 263 -11.74 -1.73 27.33
CA SER A 263 -12.27 -3.09 27.43
C SER A 263 -13.44 -3.13 28.44
N VAL A 264 -14.61 -3.53 27.95
CA VAL A 264 -15.81 -3.73 28.75
C VAL A 264 -15.95 -5.19 29.17
N ASN A 265 -15.63 -6.11 28.25
CA ASN A 265 -15.59 -7.54 28.49
C ASN A 265 -14.36 -8.13 27.80
N ALA A 266 -13.48 -8.79 28.55
CA ALA A 266 -12.31 -9.44 28.01
C ALA A 266 -12.58 -10.93 27.74
N ASP A 267 -12.00 -11.46 26.67
CA ASP A 267 -11.99 -12.90 26.40
C ASP A 267 -10.79 -13.55 27.09
N LEU A 268 -10.98 -13.96 28.35
CA LEU A 268 -9.90 -14.53 29.16
C LEU A 268 -9.35 -15.85 28.58
N VAL A 269 -10.18 -16.62 27.87
CA VAL A 269 -9.74 -17.87 27.24
C VAL A 269 -8.76 -17.56 26.12
N TYR A 270 -9.12 -16.61 25.25
CA TYR A 270 -8.24 -16.18 24.17
C TYR A 270 -6.96 -15.52 24.71
N MET A 271 -7.08 -14.67 25.74
CA MET A 271 -5.95 -14.00 26.38
C MET A 271 -4.93 -14.99 26.96
N ASN A 272 -5.40 -16.09 27.55
CA ASN A 272 -4.55 -17.11 28.13
C ASN A 272 -3.84 -17.97 27.06
N GLN A 273 -4.46 -18.14 25.89
CA GLN A 273 -3.87 -18.88 24.77
C GLN A 273 -2.83 -18.04 24.01
N PHE A 274 -3.09 -16.74 23.84
CA PHE A 274 -2.27 -15.85 23.03
C PHE A 274 -1.71 -14.70 23.85
N ALA A 275 -0.49 -14.87 24.38
CA ALA A 275 0.16 -13.90 25.25
C ALA A 275 0.36 -12.50 24.62
N ALA A 276 0.40 -12.40 23.30
CA ALA A 276 0.48 -11.13 22.56
C ALA A 276 -0.85 -10.33 22.58
N CYS A 277 -1.97 -10.99 22.87
CA CYS A 277 -3.32 -10.41 22.81
C CYS A 277 -3.86 -10.03 24.20
N LYS A 278 -2.99 -9.50 25.08
CA LYS A 278 -3.39 -9.10 26.44
C LYS A 278 -4.23 -7.82 26.48
N LEU A 279 -3.86 -6.85 25.65
CA LEU A 279 -4.54 -5.56 25.61
C LEU A 279 -5.78 -5.59 24.71
N PHE A 280 -5.68 -6.29 23.57
CA PHE A 280 -6.77 -6.42 22.62
C PHE A 280 -6.96 -7.88 22.19
N GLN A 281 -8.21 -8.34 22.14
CA GLN A 281 -8.59 -9.68 21.71
C GLN A 281 -9.51 -9.58 20.47
N PRO A 282 -9.13 -10.12 19.31
CA PRO A 282 -9.91 -10.04 18.07
C PRO A 282 -11.06 -11.07 18.05
N THR A 283 -11.86 -11.16 19.12
CA THR A 283 -12.93 -12.16 19.25
C THR A 283 -14.31 -11.50 19.33
N PRO A 284 -15.39 -12.23 18.97
CA PRO A 284 -16.75 -11.71 19.14
C PRO A 284 -17.16 -11.62 20.62
N VAL A 285 -16.45 -12.32 21.52
CA VAL A 285 -16.69 -12.31 22.97
C VAL A 285 -16.07 -11.07 23.63
N ALA A 286 -14.93 -10.60 23.11
CA ALA A 286 -14.30 -9.38 23.59
C ALA A 286 -15.11 -8.15 23.16
N ILE A 287 -15.49 -7.32 24.12
CA ILE A 287 -16.35 -6.14 23.92
C ILE A 287 -15.58 -4.91 24.37
N TYR A 288 -15.57 -3.91 23.51
CA TYR A 288 -14.95 -2.61 23.74
C TYR A 288 -15.97 -1.50 23.61
N GLN A 289 -15.68 -0.36 24.24
CA GLN A 289 -16.42 0.89 24.08
C GLN A 289 -15.46 2.03 23.71
N LEU A 290 -16.01 3.12 23.16
CA LEU A 290 -15.25 4.36 23.01
C LEU A 290 -14.93 4.96 24.38
N SER A 291 -13.66 5.30 24.62
CA SER A 291 -13.27 6.11 25.77
C SER A 291 -13.69 7.57 25.57
N GLU A 292 -13.65 8.38 26.64
CA GLU A 292 -13.85 9.84 26.56
C GLU A 292 -12.89 10.49 25.54
N ARG A 293 -11.60 10.13 25.59
CA ARG A 293 -10.61 10.62 24.63
C ARG A 293 -10.90 10.19 23.19
N GLY A 294 -11.34 8.94 22.98
CA GLY A 294 -11.73 8.46 21.66
C GLY A 294 -12.92 9.22 21.10
N GLN A 295 -13.88 9.56 21.96
CA GLN A 295 -15.04 10.39 21.59
C GLN A 295 -14.60 11.81 21.22
N ASP A 296 -13.79 12.45 22.05
CA ASP A 296 -13.29 13.82 21.79
C ASP A 296 -12.53 13.91 20.46
N LEU A 297 -11.73 12.91 20.14
CA LEU A 297 -10.97 12.85 18.89
C LEU A 297 -11.90 12.81 17.67
N VAL A 298 -12.94 11.97 17.70
CA VAL A 298 -13.92 11.84 16.61
C VAL A 298 -14.81 13.08 16.51
N GLU A 299 -15.17 13.71 17.63
CA GLU A 299 -15.99 14.93 17.66
C GLU A 299 -15.22 16.17 17.19
N THR A 300 -13.95 16.30 17.56
CA THR A 300 -13.06 17.36 17.05
C THR A 300 -12.88 17.22 15.53
N SER A 301 -12.78 15.97 15.06
CA SER A 301 -12.66 15.63 13.63
C SER A 301 -13.92 15.91 12.80
N SER A 302 -15.09 16.00 13.44
CA SER A 302 -16.37 16.26 12.78
C SER A 302 -16.83 17.72 12.90
N SER A 303 -16.46 18.43 13.98
CA SER A 303 -16.79 19.84 14.21
C SER A 303 -16.00 20.82 13.32
N SER A 304 -14.83 20.43 12.80
CA SER A 304 -14.09 21.20 11.79
C SER A 304 -14.83 21.33 10.46
N ARG A 305 -15.89 20.55 10.23
CA ARG A 305 -16.71 20.56 9.00
C ARG A 305 -17.87 21.56 9.02
N GLY A 306 -18.06 22.33 10.11
CA GLY A 306 -19.29 23.11 10.33
C GLY A 306 -19.14 24.60 10.67
N SER A 307 -17.94 25.17 10.78
CA SER A 307 -17.77 26.58 11.19
C SER A 307 -17.25 27.51 10.09
N SER A 308 -17.84 27.45 8.90
CA SER A 308 -17.86 28.60 8.01
C SER A 308 -19.01 29.54 8.42
N GLN A 309 -18.91 30.17 9.59
CA GLN A 309 -19.73 31.33 9.92
C GLN A 309 -18.90 32.34 10.69
N GLY A 310 -18.67 33.47 10.02
CA GLY A 310 -17.63 34.42 10.36
C GLY A 310 -17.76 35.01 11.75
N LYS A 311 -16.62 35.06 12.44
CA LYS A 311 -16.23 36.20 13.27
C LYS A 311 -14.79 36.53 12.95
N THR A 312 -14.63 37.66 12.27
CA THR A 312 -13.40 38.42 12.20
C THR A 312 -13.02 38.86 13.61
N ASP A 313 -12.18 38.08 14.29
CA ASP A 313 -11.40 38.57 15.41
C ASP A 313 -9.95 38.67 14.95
N SER A 314 -9.65 39.85 14.42
CA SER A 314 -8.30 40.37 14.27
C SER A 314 -7.67 40.52 15.65
N SER A 315 -6.87 39.55 16.09
CA SER A 315 -5.73 39.85 16.97
C SER A 315 -4.68 38.73 17.04
N SER A 316 -3.49 39.08 16.57
CA SER A 316 -2.18 38.58 17.00
C SER A 316 -1.86 37.09 16.86
N ALA A 317 -1.37 36.71 15.69
CA ALA A 317 -0.24 35.79 15.59
C ALA A 317 0.92 36.49 14.86
N LYS A 318 1.82 37.08 15.66
CA LYS A 318 3.11 37.61 15.21
C LYS A 318 4.00 36.46 14.73
N GLY A 319 4.50 36.53 13.51
CA GLY A 319 5.90 36.18 13.19
C GLY A 319 6.28 34.70 13.11
N GLY A 320 5.48 33.84 12.48
CA GLY A 320 6.01 32.58 11.94
C GLY A 320 6.70 32.85 10.61
N VAL A 321 7.99 32.56 10.49
CA VAL A 321 8.66 32.48 9.18
C VAL A 321 7.83 31.53 8.32
N ASN A 322 7.32 32.01 7.18
CA ASN A 322 6.51 31.17 6.30
C ASN A 322 7.42 30.03 5.81
N GLU A 323 7.28 28.85 6.44
CA GLU A 323 8.19 27.74 6.24
C GLU A 323 8.17 27.34 4.76
N SER A 324 9.35 27.25 4.15
CA SER A 324 9.46 26.91 2.72
C SER A 324 8.86 25.54 2.46
N ASN A 325 8.20 25.36 1.31
CA ASN A 325 7.61 24.08 0.93
C ASN A 325 8.64 22.94 0.91
N ARG A 326 9.92 23.26 0.70
CA ARG A 326 11.02 22.30 0.85
C ARG A 326 11.10 21.72 2.27
N HIS A 327 11.09 22.58 3.29
CA HIS A 327 11.14 22.13 4.69
C HIS A 327 9.86 21.38 5.09
N LYS A 328 8.71 21.81 4.56
CA LYS A 328 7.44 21.09 4.73
C LYS A 328 7.51 19.68 4.11
N LEU A 329 8.07 19.55 2.91
CA LEU A 329 8.26 18.24 2.28
C LEU A 329 9.23 17.36 3.09
N GLU A 330 10.34 17.90 3.59
CA GLU A 330 11.26 17.17 4.46
C GLU A 330 10.53 16.61 5.69
N LYS A 331 9.67 17.41 6.34
CA LYS A 331 8.82 16.93 7.45
C LYS A 331 7.85 15.84 7.03
N ILE A 332 7.16 16.02 5.89
CA ILE A 332 6.22 15.03 5.35
C ILE A 332 6.92 13.70 5.07
N LEU A 333 8.12 13.73 4.51
CA LEU A 333 8.88 12.51 4.19
C LEU A 333 9.42 11.83 5.45
N LEU A 334 9.78 12.58 6.49
CA LEU A 334 10.30 12.02 7.75
C LEU A 334 9.20 11.40 8.61
N ASP A 335 8.02 12.02 8.68
CA ASP A 335 6.90 11.58 9.52
C ASP A 335 6.00 10.57 8.77
N PRO A 336 5.88 9.31 9.23
CA PRO A 336 5.05 8.30 8.57
C PRO A 336 3.57 8.67 8.47
N THR A 337 3.03 9.39 9.46
CA THR A 337 1.62 9.81 9.45
C THR A 337 1.38 10.85 8.36
N LEU A 338 2.25 11.85 8.27
CA LEU A 338 2.17 12.87 7.21
C LEU A 338 2.37 12.26 5.84
N ARG A 339 3.32 11.33 5.71
CA ARG A 339 3.59 10.63 4.46
C ARG A 339 2.41 9.79 3.99
N LEU A 340 1.74 9.11 4.91
CA LEU A 340 0.51 8.35 4.64
C LEU A 340 -0.58 9.25 4.05
N LEU A 341 -0.83 10.40 4.68
CA LEU A 341 -1.83 11.37 4.21
C LEU A 341 -1.45 12.00 2.88
N PHE A 342 -0.16 12.32 2.70
CA PHE A 342 0.36 12.86 1.46
C PHE A 342 0.23 11.85 0.32
N ARG A 343 0.58 10.57 0.55
CA ARG A 343 0.44 9.49 -0.44
C ARG A 343 -1.00 9.29 -0.85
N GLU A 344 -1.93 9.28 0.10
CA GLU A 344 -3.37 9.17 -0.19
C GLU A 344 -3.83 10.30 -1.12
N ASN A 345 -3.46 11.55 -0.81
CA ASN A 345 -3.77 12.69 -1.68
C ASN A 345 -3.14 12.57 -3.07
N LEU A 346 -1.88 12.13 -3.16
CA LEU A 346 -1.22 11.93 -4.45
C LEU A 346 -1.89 10.84 -5.29
N ARG A 347 -2.42 9.78 -4.68
CA ARG A 347 -3.17 8.73 -5.39
C ARG A 347 -4.50 9.25 -5.93
N GLU A 348 -5.21 10.06 -5.15
CA GLU A 348 -6.45 10.71 -5.60
C GLU A 348 -6.25 11.62 -6.81
N THR A 349 -5.05 12.21 -6.94
CA THR A 349 -4.69 13.07 -8.07
C THR A 349 -3.87 12.38 -9.16
N TYR A 350 -3.62 11.07 -9.06
CA TYR A 350 -2.77 10.30 -9.99
C TYR A 350 -1.35 10.90 -10.15
N CYS A 351 -0.71 11.27 -9.05
CA CYS A 351 0.65 11.86 -9.01
C CYS A 351 1.56 11.16 -7.96
N GLU A 352 1.32 9.89 -7.65
CA GLU A 352 2.08 9.11 -6.65
C GLU A 352 3.49 8.72 -7.14
N GLU A 353 3.74 8.73 -8.46
CA GLU A 353 5.00 8.32 -9.06
C GLU A 353 6.21 9.08 -8.52
N GLY A 354 6.08 10.38 -8.24
CA GLY A 354 7.15 11.18 -7.68
C GLY A 354 7.59 10.71 -6.28
N LEU A 355 6.62 10.42 -5.40
CA LEU A 355 6.91 9.92 -4.06
C LEU A 355 7.48 8.49 -4.11
N ALA A 356 6.89 7.62 -4.92
CA ALA A 356 7.35 6.24 -5.06
C ALA A 356 8.75 6.12 -5.67
N PHE A 357 9.09 7.01 -6.62
CA PHE A 357 10.45 7.13 -7.16
C PHE A 357 11.42 7.60 -6.07
N TYR A 358 11.06 8.66 -5.34
CA TYR A 358 11.89 9.23 -4.28
C TYR A 358 12.25 8.18 -3.22
N GLU A 359 11.25 7.48 -2.68
CA GLU A 359 11.49 6.46 -1.64
C GLU A 359 12.37 5.30 -2.10
N GLN A 360 12.19 4.82 -3.34
CA GLN A 360 12.99 3.71 -3.87
C GLN A 360 14.43 4.15 -4.18
N VAL A 361 14.63 5.35 -4.69
CA VAL A 361 15.96 5.87 -5.02
C VAL A 361 16.74 6.22 -3.75
N ASP A 362 16.09 6.74 -2.71
CA ASP A 362 16.74 7.01 -1.41
C ASP A 362 17.37 5.75 -0.81
N VAL A 363 16.65 4.62 -0.86
CA VAL A 363 17.17 3.31 -0.44
C VAL A 363 18.38 2.90 -1.26
N ILE A 364 18.32 3.02 -2.59
CA ILE A 364 19.47 2.69 -3.46
C ILE A 364 20.68 3.57 -3.14
N ILE A 365 20.50 4.87 -2.99
CA ILE A 365 21.60 5.80 -2.70
C ILE A 365 22.26 5.44 -1.36
N ARG A 366 21.46 5.18 -0.33
CA ARG A 366 21.96 4.79 0.99
C ARG A 366 22.73 3.48 0.94
N ASP A 367 22.17 2.46 0.29
CA ASP A 367 22.76 1.13 0.23
C ASP A 367 24.01 1.15 -0.67
N ALA A 368 24.01 1.92 -1.77
CA ALA A 368 25.18 2.13 -2.62
C ALA A 368 26.34 2.77 -1.84
N LYS A 369 26.08 3.83 -1.07
CA LYS A 369 27.10 4.48 -0.24
C LYS A 369 27.74 3.50 0.75
N SER A 370 26.92 2.72 1.45
CA SER A 370 27.41 1.71 2.39
C SER A 370 28.25 0.61 1.71
N LEU A 371 27.87 0.18 0.51
CA LEU A 371 28.60 -0.85 -0.24
C LEU A 371 29.92 -0.31 -0.80
N LEU A 372 29.96 0.93 -1.24
CA LEU A 372 31.15 1.57 -1.80
C LEU A 372 32.24 1.85 -0.76
N GLU A 373 31.87 1.93 0.51
CA GLU A 373 32.80 2.03 1.65
C GLU A 373 33.37 0.67 2.09
N SER A 374 32.76 -0.43 1.68
CA SER A 374 33.12 -1.80 2.09
C SER A 374 33.93 -2.52 1.00
N GLU A 375 35.06 -3.13 1.35
CA GLU A 375 35.83 -3.95 0.41
C GLU A 375 35.18 -5.34 0.18
N ASN A 376 35.21 -5.86 -1.06
CA ASN A 376 34.82 -7.22 -1.48
C ASN A 376 33.32 -7.62 -1.50
N LYS A 377 32.43 -6.74 -1.98
CA LYS A 377 30.99 -7.03 -2.14
C LYS A 377 30.45 -6.95 -3.58
N GLU A 378 31.21 -7.44 -4.55
CA GLU A 378 30.88 -7.32 -5.97
C GLU A 378 29.51 -7.92 -6.35
N THR A 379 29.09 -9.02 -5.71
CA THR A 379 27.76 -9.61 -5.92
C THR A 379 26.64 -8.67 -5.49
N GLU A 380 26.74 -8.07 -4.30
CA GLU A 380 25.75 -7.12 -3.75
C GLU A 380 25.69 -5.84 -4.62
N MET A 381 26.81 -5.41 -5.19
CA MET A 381 26.87 -4.27 -6.10
C MET A 381 26.19 -4.54 -7.44
N ASN A 382 26.41 -5.71 -8.04
CA ASN A 382 25.71 -6.14 -9.25
C ASN A 382 24.21 -6.25 -9.03
N GLU A 383 23.84 -6.75 -7.86
CA GLU A 383 22.47 -6.79 -7.38
C GLU A 383 21.84 -5.40 -7.29
N LEU A 384 22.54 -4.42 -6.74
CA LEU A 384 22.03 -3.04 -6.62
C LEU A 384 21.95 -2.33 -8.00
N LEU A 385 22.89 -2.62 -8.90
CA LEU A 385 22.83 -2.18 -10.30
C LEU A 385 21.59 -2.73 -11.01
N SER A 386 21.29 -4.02 -10.82
CA SER A 386 20.07 -4.62 -11.36
C SER A 386 18.81 -3.92 -10.85
N THR A 387 18.74 -3.61 -9.55
CA THR A 387 17.64 -2.82 -8.97
C THR A 387 17.56 -1.42 -9.62
N SER A 388 18.70 -0.78 -9.85
CA SER A 388 18.78 0.54 -10.49
C SER A 388 18.25 0.51 -11.93
N HIS A 389 18.50 -0.56 -12.69
CA HIS A 389 17.90 -0.76 -14.01
C HIS A 389 16.38 -0.92 -13.96
N VAL A 390 15.87 -1.62 -12.94
CA VAL A 390 14.40 -1.73 -12.72
C VAL A 390 13.81 -0.34 -12.47
N ILE A 391 14.38 0.44 -11.55
CA ILE A 391 13.90 1.83 -11.29
C ILE A 391 13.95 2.67 -12.57
N PHE A 392 15.03 2.57 -13.35
CA PHE A 392 15.13 3.30 -14.61
C PHE A 392 13.97 2.95 -15.54
N ASN A 393 13.70 1.65 -15.76
CA ASN A 393 12.60 1.22 -16.63
C ASN A 393 11.22 1.60 -16.07
N THR A 394 11.04 1.59 -14.75
CA THR A 394 9.76 1.90 -14.09
C THR A 394 9.44 3.39 -14.02
N PHE A 395 10.44 4.28 -13.93
CA PHE A 395 10.20 5.70 -13.66
C PHE A 395 10.86 6.67 -14.65
N LEU A 396 11.93 6.28 -15.33
CA LEU A 396 12.75 7.22 -16.12
C LEU A 396 12.79 6.91 -17.61
N ALA A 397 12.49 5.67 -17.99
CA ALA A 397 12.42 5.25 -19.38
C ALA A 397 11.25 5.99 -20.08
N PRO A 398 11.46 6.49 -21.32
CA PRO A 398 10.41 7.18 -22.07
C PRO A 398 9.17 6.29 -22.27
N GLY A 399 7.98 6.81 -21.94
CA GLY A 399 6.73 6.08 -22.09
C GLY A 399 6.52 4.99 -21.03
N SER A 400 7.25 5.08 -19.92
CA SER A 400 6.99 4.27 -18.74
C SER A 400 5.66 4.67 -18.08
N PRO A 401 4.86 3.72 -17.57
CA PRO A 401 3.57 4.03 -16.96
C PRO A 401 3.67 4.91 -15.71
N ARG A 402 4.82 4.91 -15.02
CA ARG A 402 5.10 5.79 -13.87
C ARG A 402 6.21 6.80 -14.18
N GLU A 403 6.27 7.29 -15.41
CA GLU A 403 7.30 8.24 -15.84
C GLU A 403 7.30 9.50 -14.97
N VAL A 404 8.42 9.78 -14.29
CA VAL A 404 8.59 10.99 -13.49
C VAL A 404 9.02 12.17 -14.35
N ASN A 405 8.50 13.35 -14.03
CA ASN A 405 8.80 14.58 -14.76
C ASN A 405 10.18 15.16 -14.36
N VAL A 406 11.24 14.63 -14.96
CA VAL A 406 12.62 15.14 -14.83
C VAL A 406 13.11 15.75 -16.14
N ASN A 407 14.07 16.67 -16.03
CA ASN A 407 14.58 17.37 -17.21
C ASN A 407 15.23 16.39 -18.23
N HIS A 408 15.21 16.78 -19.51
CA HIS A 408 15.71 15.95 -20.59
C HIS A 408 17.20 15.59 -20.41
N LYS A 409 18.01 16.49 -19.85
CA LYS A 409 19.46 16.28 -19.68
C LYS A 409 19.75 15.12 -18.73
N ILE A 410 19.12 15.11 -17.54
CA ILE A 410 19.28 14.04 -16.54
C ILE A 410 18.84 12.70 -17.14
N ARG A 411 17.69 12.69 -17.83
CA ARG A 411 17.15 11.49 -18.47
C ARG A 411 18.08 10.95 -19.55
N SER A 412 18.62 11.81 -20.43
CA SER A 412 19.57 11.39 -21.46
C SER A 412 20.86 10.81 -20.86
N SER A 413 21.39 11.42 -19.80
CA SER A 413 22.59 10.93 -19.12
C SER A 413 22.37 9.56 -18.46
N LEU A 414 21.24 9.39 -17.75
CA LEU A 414 20.87 8.09 -17.16
C LEU A 414 20.66 7.02 -18.22
N MET A 415 19.93 7.35 -19.29
CA MET A 415 19.68 6.43 -20.39
C MET A 415 20.97 5.99 -21.07
N GLN A 416 21.88 6.92 -21.35
CA GLN A 416 23.18 6.61 -21.94
C GLN A 416 23.97 5.66 -21.04
N ARG A 417 24.03 5.93 -19.73
CA ARG A 417 24.77 5.07 -18.79
C ARG A 417 24.13 3.69 -18.62
N MET A 418 22.80 3.62 -18.55
CA MET A 418 22.06 2.36 -18.37
C MET A 418 22.04 1.49 -19.63
N THR A 419 22.31 2.06 -20.81
CA THR A 419 22.28 1.33 -22.10
C THR A 419 23.68 0.99 -22.61
N GLN A 420 24.72 1.68 -22.13
CA GLN A 420 26.09 1.32 -22.45
C GLN A 420 26.41 -0.07 -21.87
N ALA A 421 26.76 -1.01 -22.74
CA ALA A 421 27.37 -2.26 -22.32
C ALA A 421 28.62 -1.94 -21.49
N GLN A 422 28.82 -2.65 -20.37
CA GLN A 422 29.97 -2.48 -19.49
C GLN A 422 31.23 -2.32 -20.34
N SER A 423 31.84 -1.14 -20.30
CA SER A 423 33.14 -0.93 -20.95
C SER A 423 34.13 -1.89 -20.31
N LEU A 424 34.92 -2.59 -21.13
CA LEU A 424 35.89 -3.60 -20.68
C LEU A 424 36.83 -3.14 -19.56
N ASP A 425 37.03 -1.83 -19.40
CA ASP A 425 37.96 -1.22 -18.44
C ASP A 425 37.29 -0.65 -17.16
N ALA A 426 35.96 -0.64 -17.06
CA ALA A 426 35.27 -0.05 -15.89
C ALA A 426 34.93 -1.12 -14.85
N THR A 427 35.31 -0.88 -13.59
CA THR A 427 34.90 -1.77 -12.50
C THR A 427 33.40 -1.64 -12.22
N VAL A 428 32.79 -2.69 -11.65
CA VAL A 428 31.40 -2.67 -11.17
C VAL A 428 31.20 -1.52 -10.17
N ALA A 429 32.23 -1.22 -9.37
CA ALA A 429 32.23 -0.13 -8.41
C ALA A 429 32.17 1.25 -9.06
N ASP A 430 32.94 1.48 -10.12
CA ASP A 430 32.91 2.75 -10.86
C ASP A 430 31.56 2.95 -11.54
N THR A 431 31.01 1.88 -12.12
CA THR A 431 29.67 1.90 -12.71
C THR A 431 28.59 2.26 -11.69
N LEU A 432 28.63 1.65 -10.50
CA LEU A 432 27.68 1.93 -9.44
C LEU A 432 27.82 3.36 -8.91
N LYS A 433 29.04 3.88 -8.75
CA LYS A 433 29.27 5.28 -8.36
C LYS A 433 28.65 6.26 -9.36
N GLU A 434 28.89 6.06 -10.65
CA GLU A 434 28.32 6.92 -11.69
C GLU A 434 26.78 6.88 -11.72
N VAL A 435 26.20 5.68 -11.69
CA VAL A 435 24.74 5.50 -11.65
C VAL A 435 24.14 6.16 -10.40
N THR A 436 24.77 5.99 -9.24
CA THR A 436 24.31 6.58 -7.97
C THR A 436 24.32 8.10 -8.05
N SER A 437 25.38 8.73 -8.58
CA SER A 437 25.46 10.18 -8.73
C SER A 437 24.38 10.75 -9.66
N LEU A 438 24.08 10.04 -10.75
CA LEU A 438 23.01 10.42 -11.66
C LEU A 438 21.62 10.27 -11.01
N LEU A 439 21.42 9.20 -10.22
CA LEU A 439 20.20 8.99 -9.45
C LEU A 439 20.02 10.04 -8.36
N GLU A 440 21.07 10.46 -7.66
CA GLU A 440 21.04 11.58 -6.70
C GLU A 440 20.56 12.87 -7.37
N THR A 441 21.05 13.16 -8.58
CA THR A 441 20.63 14.34 -9.34
C THR A 441 19.15 14.26 -9.71
N ALA A 442 18.66 13.09 -10.12
CA ALA A 442 17.25 12.86 -10.42
C ALA A 442 16.37 12.94 -9.17
N HIS A 443 16.84 12.37 -8.06
CA HIS A 443 16.20 12.39 -6.75
C HIS A 443 15.98 13.82 -6.26
N ASP A 444 17.00 14.68 -6.34
CA ASP A 444 16.90 16.10 -6.00
C ASP A 444 15.94 16.87 -6.90
N ALA A 445 15.88 16.52 -8.18
CA ALA A 445 14.96 17.15 -9.13
C ALA A 445 13.50 16.80 -8.80
N VAL A 446 13.21 15.53 -8.53
CA VAL A 446 11.86 15.07 -8.15
C VAL A 446 11.45 15.63 -6.78
N PHE A 447 12.37 15.70 -5.82
CA PHE A 447 12.12 16.37 -4.54
C PHE A 447 11.70 17.83 -4.75
N LYS A 448 12.44 18.59 -5.56
CA LYS A 448 12.11 19.99 -5.86
C LYS A 448 10.74 20.10 -6.53
N LEU A 449 10.44 19.21 -7.48
CA LEU A 449 9.15 19.17 -8.16
C LEU A 449 8.00 18.97 -7.17
N MET A 450 8.10 17.95 -6.30
CA MET A 450 7.09 17.68 -5.27
C MET A 450 6.92 18.86 -4.31
N ALA A 451 8.03 19.50 -3.90
CA ALA A 451 7.98 20.67 -3.03
C ALA A 451 7.30 21.88 -3.72
N THR A 452 7.48 22.06 -5.03
CA THR A 452 6.90 23.19 -5.76
C THR A 452 5.45 22.97 -6.18
N ASP A 453 5.05 21.74 -6.50
CA ASP A 453 3.75 21.44 -7.10
C ASP A 453 2.84 20.62 -6.17
N SER A 454 3.33 19.48 -5.69
CA SER A 454 2.53 18.54 -4.89
C SER A 454 2.20 19.06 -3.49
N VAL A 455 3.18 19.67 -2.79
CA VAL A 455 2.99 20.16 -1.41
C VAL A 455 1.93 21.28 -1.34
N PRO A 456 1.96 22.32 -2.19
CA PRO A 456 0.89 23.32 -2.20
C PRO A 456 -0.48 22.72 -2.49
N LYS A 457 -0.58 21.77 -3.43
CA LYS A 457 -1.85 21.10 -3.76
C LYS A 457 -2.37 20.29 -2.58
N PHE A 458 -1.49 19.60 -1.86
CA PHE A 458 -1.83 18.87 -0.64
C PHE A 458 -2.36 19.80 0.46
N LEU A 459 -1.63 20.88 0.76
CA LEU A 459 -2.01 21.81 1.83
C LEU A 459 -3.27 22.62 1.52
N ASN A 460 -3.58 22.85 0.25
CA ASN A 460 -4.76 23.59 -0.19
C ASN A 460 -5.95 22.67 -0.51
N ASN A 461 -5.82 21.35 -0.40
CA ASN A 461 -6.92 20.42 -0.62
C ASN A 461 -7.80 20.33 0.64
N PRO A 462 -9.09 20.73 0.62
CA PRO A 462 -9.97 20.67 1.79
C PRO A 462 -10.12 19.25 2.38
N ALA A 463 -10.04 18.21 1.54
CA ALA A 463 -10.10 16.84 2.00
C ALA A 463 -8.83 16.46 2.78
N ALA A 464 -7.66 16.90 2.30
CA ALA A 464 -6.38 16.68 2.98
C ALA A 464 -6.29 17.49 4.29
N GLU A 465 -6.76 18.74 4.30
CA GLU A 465 -6.85 19.57 5.49
C GLU A 465 -7.68 18.89 6.59
N SER A 466 -8.86 18.38 6.24
CA SER A 466 -9.70 17.63 7.19
C SER A 466 -8.99 16.40 7.76
N ARG A 467 -8.15 15.73 6.97
CA ARG A 467 -7.37 14.55 7.42
C ARG A 467 -6.16 14.94 8.27
N LEU A 468 -5.51 16.06 7.98
CA LEU A 468 -4.42 16.61 8.80
C LEU A 468 -4.92 17.00 10.18
N VAL A 469 -6.08 17.66 10.26
CA VAL A 469 -6.73 17.99 11.54
C VAL A 469 -7.08 16.72 12.32
N GLN A 470 -7.59 15.68 11.65
CA GLN A 470 -7.84 14.36 12.26
C GLN A 470 -6.58 13.71 12.85
N ALA A 471 -5.43 13.90 12.21
CA ALA A 471 -4.15 13.39 12.67
C ALA A 471 -3.55 14.18 13.85
N GLY A 472 -4.25 15.21 14.34
CA GLY A 472 -3.71 16.12 15.36
C GLY A 472 -2.57 17.00 14.86
N VAL A 473 -2.36 17.07 13.54
CA VAL A 473 -1.35 17.90 12.88
C VAL A 473 -1.99 19.28 12.65
N ARG A 474 -1.55 20.28 13.41
CA ARG A 474 -1.99 21.68 13.29
C ARG A 474 -1.05 22.52 12.45
#